data_AF-A0A9P4WL07-F1
#
_entry.id   AF-A0A9P4WL07-F1
#
_cell.length_a   1.000
_cell.length_b   1.000
_cell.length_c   1.000
_cell.angle_alpha   90.00
_cell.angle_beta   90.00
_cell.angle_gamma   90.00
#
_symmetry.space_group_name_H-M   'P 1'
#
loop_
_entity.id
_entity.type
_entity.pdbx_description
1 polymer ?
#
loop_
_entity_poly.entity_id
_entity_poly.type
_entity_poly.pdbx_seq_one_letter_code
_entity_poly.pdbx_strand_id
1 'polypeptide(L)'
;MLGQESEELSPFIIPQEDVEVLNASEAFCMLRNYLARDTRTRGCPACITSATLSTESHLRLTIAASLLSTSPVATPAVSPSTSGEPSTSRALPPLPHVLPALRDALASDPFWGPDHWPYLLSRATQLSAGIQALITECVNLESLVSSPVADRTAFIGGKRSFTTPGLQYMDAQPEEKGVKLRKSKLAKRQLRLEREEIDLMRRVAMQCWAKAKLPKGLRGEMLGQGGDDSKRRRSLTCP
;
A
#
# COMPACT_ATOMS: atom_id res chain seq x y z
N MET A 1 29.58 -38.82 11.95
CA MET A 1 28.12 -38.60 12.05
C MET A 1 27.73 -37.68 10.90
N LEU A 2 27.37 -38.26 9.76
CA LEU A 2 26.79 -37.53 8.63
C LEU A 2 25.29 -37.72 8.73
N GLY A 3 24.57 -36.63 9.01
CA GLY A 3 23.12 -36.61 9.02
C GLY A 3 22.62 -36.87 7.60
N GLN A 4 21.91 -37.98 7.42
CA GLN A 4 21.06 -38.19 6.25
C GLN A 4 19.92 -37.16 6.36
N GLU A 5 19.96 -36.16 5.49
CA GLU A 5 18.79 -35.34 5.20
C GLU A 5 17.79 -36.26 4.48
N SER A 6 16.68 -36.56 5.15
CA SER A 6 15.54 -37.26 4.55
C SER A 6 14.96 -36.36 3.47
N GLU A 7 15.29 -36.65 2.21
CA GLU A 7 14.53 -36.14 1.07
C GLU A 7 13.08 -36.61 1.23
N GLU A 8 12.17 -35.68 1.54
CA GLU A 8 10.73 -35.95 1.50
C GLU A 8 10.35 -36.36 0.08
N LEU A 9 10.29 -37.67 -0.15
CA LEU A 9 9.76 -38.25 -1.38
C LEU A 9 8.31 -37.82 -1.54
N SER A 10 8.05 -37.06 -2.60
CA SER A 10 6.72 -36.78 -3.12
C SER A 10 5.89 -38.08 -3.13
N PRO A 11 4.66 -38.09 -2.56
CA PRO A 11 3.82 -39.29 -2.50
C PRO A 11 3.31 -39.74 -3.89
N PHE A 12 3.64 -39.00 -4.94
CA PHE A 12 3.32 -39.32 -6.32
C PHE A 12 4.57 -39.83 -7.03
N ILE A 13 4.67 -41.15 -7.16
CA ILE A 13 5.64 -41.80 -8.06
C ILE A 13 5.02 -41.78 -9.45
N ILE A 14 5.56 -40.95 -10.34
CA ILE A 14 5.18 -40.96 -11.76
C ILE A 14 6.03 -42.04 -12.44
N PRO A 15 5.42 -43.06 -13.08
CA PRO A 15 6.14 -44.06 -13.85
C PRO A 15 7.06 -43.45 -14.91
N GLN A 16 8.22 -44.07 -15.15
CA GLN A 16 9.21 -43.55 -16.10
C GLN A 16 8.65 -43.42 -17.53
N GLU A 17 7.80 -44.37 -17.92
CA GLU A 17 7.06 -44.38 -19.18
C GLU A 17 6.13 -43.15 -19.34
N ASP A 18 5.43 -42.76 -18.27
CA ASP A 18 4.55 -41.58 -18.28
C ASP A 18 5.38 -40.29 -18.39
N VAL A 19 6.57 -40.24 -17.78
CA VAL A 19 7.49 -39.11 -17.91
C VAL A 19 7.96 -38.95 -19.36
N GLU A 20 8.24 -40.05 -20.06
CA GLU A 20 8.63 -40.04 -21.47
C GLU A 20 7.48 -39.55 -22.38
N VAL A 21 6.26 -40.05 -22.14
CA VAL A 21 5.05 -39.60 -22.86
C VAL A 21 4.78 -38.12 -22.63
N LEU A 22 4.92 -37.64 -21.39
CA LEU A 22 4.77 -36.22 -21.06
C LEU A 22 5.87 -35.38 -21.73
N ASN A 23 7.12 -35.81 -21.74
CA ASN A 23 8.21 -35.09 -22.40
C ASN A 23 8.09 -35.07 -23.93
N ALA A 24 7.36 -36.01 -24.54
CA ALA A 24 7.03 -35.96 -25.96
C ALA A 24 5.89 -34.97 -26.29
N SER A 25 5.13 -34.50 -25.29
CA SER A 25 4.06 -33.53 -25.48
C SER A 25 4.58 -32.10 -25.56
N GLU A 26 4.29 -31.41 -26.66
CA GLU A 26 4.66 -30.01 -26.88
C GLU A 26 4.04 -29.08 -25.82
N ALA A 27 2.77 -29.29 -25.46
CA ALA A 27 2.08 -28.50 -24.46
C ALA A 27 2.70 -28.68 -23.07
N PHE A 28 3.09 -29.91 -22.72
CA PHE A 28 3.79 -30.18 -21.46
C PHE A 28 5.18 -29.56 -21.44
N CYS A 29 5.95 -29.67 -22.53
CA CYS A 29 7.25 -29.00 -22.64
C CYS A 29 7.14 -27.48 -22.54
N MET A 30 6.13 -26.89 -23.19
CA MET A 30 5.85 -25.46 -23.11
C MET A 30 5.51 -25.04 -21.68
N LEU A 31 4.59 -25.75 -21.02
CA LEU A 31 4.22 -25.49 -19.64
C LEU A 31 5.40 -25.68 -18.68
N ARG A 32 6.19 -26.74 -18.85
CA ARG A 32 7.40 -27.01 -18.06
C ARG A 32 8.43 -25.91 -18.24
N ASN A 33 8.64 -25.41 -19.45
CA ASN A 33 9.58 -24.32 -19.73
C ASN A 33 9.05 -22.98 -19.19
N TYR A 34 7.74 -22.75 -19.27
CA TYR A 34 7.09 -21.57 -18.71
C TYR A 34 7.16 -21.57 -17.17
N LEU A 35 6.84 -22.70 -16.53
CA LEU A 35 6.97 -22.88 -15.09
C LEU A 35 8.43 -22.88 -14.64
N ALA A 36 9.37 -23.45 -15.39
CA ALA A 36 10.79 -23.37 -15.09
C ALA A 36 11.33 -21.93 -15.21
N ARG A 37 10.78 -21.12 -16.13
CA ARG A 37 11.00 -19.67 -16.15
C ARG A 37 10.42 -19.03 -14.90
N ASP A 38 9.15 -19.24 -14.57
CA ASP A 38 8.50 -18.50 -13.46
C ASP A 38 8.94 -18.94 -12.06
N THR A 39 9.31 -20.21 -11.86
CA THR A 39 9.73 -20.76 -10.56
C THR A 39 11.22 -20.57 -10.27
N ARG A 40 12.06 -20.36 -11.28
CA ARG A 40 13.49 -20.03 -11.11
C ARG A 40 13.81 -18.54 -11.21
N THR A 41 12.88 -17.71 -11.69
CA THR A 41 13.14 -16.27 -11.96
C THR A 41 12.62 -15.30 -10.91
N ARG A 42 11.68 -15.70 -10.04
CA ARG A 42 11.29 -14.87 -8.90
C ARG A 42 12.38 -14.87 -7.84
N GLY A 43 13.16 -13.79 -7.80
CA GLY A 43 14.18 -13.57 -6.77
C GLY A 43 15.60 -14.03 -7.15
N CYS A 44 15.79 -14.56 -8.35
CA CYS A 44 17.12 -14.92 -8.86
C CYS A 44 17.95 -13.64 -9.08
N PRO A 45 19.21 -13.53 -8.61
CA PRO A 45 20.01 -12.32 -8.76
C PRO A 45 20.18 -11.86 -10.21
N ALA A 46 20.39 -12.79 -11.14
CA ALA A 46 20.52 -12.48 -12.57
C ALA A 46 19.22 -11.91 -13.19
N CYS A 47 18.07 -12.37 -12.71
CA CYS A 47 16.76 -11.95 -13.17
C CYS A 47 16.43 -10.56 -12.65
N ILE A 48 16.76 -10.31 -11.38
CA ILE A 48 16.63 -8.99 -10.75
C ILE A 48 17.55 -7.99 -11.47
N THR A 49 18.83 -8.31 -11.68
CA THR A 49 19.75 -7.40 -12.36
C THR A 49 19.31 -7.14 -13.80
N SER A 50 18.90 -8.17 -14.55
CA SER A 50 18.35 -7.99 -15.89
C SER A 50 17.11 -7.10 -15.90
N ALA A 51 16.17 -7.31 -14.96
CA ALA A 51 15.00 -6.44 -14.82
C ALA A 51 15.37 -5.01 -14.43
N THR A 52 16.35 -4.82 -13.53
CA THR A 52 16.86 -3.50 -13.14
C THR A 52 17.51 -2.76 -14.30
N LEU A 53 18.30 -3.46 -15.13
CA LEU A 53 18.98 -2.88 -16.29
C LEU A 53 18.05 -2.72 -17.51
N SER A 54 16.86 -3.31 -17.51
CA SER A 54 15.93 -3.26 -18.65
C SER A 54 15.28 -1.91 -18.88
N THR A 55 15.14 -1.08 -17.84
CA THR A 55 14.52 0.24 -17.96
C THR A 55 15.28 1.30 -17.19
N GLU A 56 15.23 2.49 -17.74
CA GLU A 56 15.81 3.69 -17.13
C GLU A 56 15.19 4.00 -15.76
N SER A 57 13.86 3.83 -15.63
CA SER A 57 13.15 4.07 -14.39
C SER A 57 13.64 3.17 -13.26
N HIS A 58 13.90 1.88 -13.56
CA HIS A 58 14.46 0.95 -12.59
C HIS A 58 15.88 1.34 -12.18
N LEU A 59 16.73 1.72 -13.13
CA LEU A 59 18.08 2.23 -12.84
C LEU A 59 18.04 3.43 -11.90
N ARG A 60 17.22 4.44 -12.21
CA ARG A 60 17.09 5.64 -11.38
C ARG A 60 16.58 5.30 -9.98
N LEU A 61 15.62 4.38 -9.86
CA LEU A 61 15.08 3.93 -8.57
C LEU A 61 16.14 3.19 -7.73
N THR A 62 16.91 2.30 -8.34
CA THR A 62 18.00 1.58 -7.66
C THR A 62 19.12 2.51 -7.20
N ILE A 63 19.50 3.50 -8.03
CA ILE A 63 20.47 4.53 -7.65
C ILE A 63 19.94 5.36 -6.49
N ALA A 64 18.69 5.87 -6.58
CA ALA A 64 18.07 6.66 -5.53
C ALA A 64 17.94 5.87 -4.21
N ALA A 65 17.55 4.60 -4.26
CA ALA A 65 17.50 3.72 -3.09
C ALA A 65 18.89 3.59 -2.44
N SER A 66 19.93 3.40 -3.24
CA SER A 66 21.31 3.31 -2.75
C SER A 66 21.74 4.61 -2.04
N LEU A 67 21.41 5.77 -2.62
CA LEU A 67 21.68 7.09 -2.01
C LEU A 67 20.90 7.27 -0.69
N LEU A 68 19.65 6.82 -0.64
CA LEU A 68 18.80 6.88 0.56
C LEU A 68 19.31 5.95 1.67
N SER A 69 19.79 4.75 1.34
CA SER A 69 20.40 3.81 2.30
C SER A 69 21.66 4.37 2.95
N THR A 70 22.33 5.33 2.31
CA THR A 70 23.49 6.04 2.88
C THR A 70 23.11 7.35 3.57
N SER A 71 21.85 7.79 3.51
CA SER A 71 21.40 9.05 4.06
C SER A 71 20.89 8.91 5.50
N PRO A 72 21.35 9.75 6.44
CA PRO A 72 20.89 9.74 7.83
C PRO A 72 19.45 10.25 8.02
N VAL A 73 18.82 10.79 6.97
CA VAL A 73 17.46 11.37 7.02
C VAL A 73 16.36 10.29 7.15
N ALA A 74 16.67 9.02 6.85
CA ALA A 74 15.70 7.92 6.98
C ALA A 74 15.49 7.43 8.44
N THR A 75 16.26 7.94 9.40
CA THR A 75 16.03 7.68 10.83
C THR A 75 15.16 8.77 11.43
N PRO A 76 13.92 8.48 11.89
CA PRO A 76 13.19 9.43 12.71
C PRO A 76 14.02 9.66 13.98
N ALA A 77 14.49 10.89 14.16
CA ALA A 77 15.16 11.31 15.38
C ALA A 77 14.15 11.21 16.53
N VAL A 78 14.25 10.13 17.31
CA VAL A 78 13.56 10.01 18.59
C VAL A 78 14.19 11.05 19.53
N SER A 79 13.35 11.91 20.10
CA SER A 79 13.72 12.86 21.14
C SER A 79 14.50 12.17 22.27
N PRO A 80 15.47 12.85 22.92
CA PRO A 80 16.26 12.23 23.98
C PRO A 80 15.40 12.10 25.25
N SER A 81 14.66 11.01 25.38
CA SER A 81 14.11 10.59 26.67
C SER A 81 15.09 9.62 27.33
N THR A 82 15.71 10.13 28.39
CA THR A 82 16.49 9.42 29.40
C THR A 82 15.89 8.06 29.77
N SER A 83 16.56 6.97 29.39
CA SER A 83 16.81 5.75 30.20
C SER A 83 17.33 4.64 29.28
N GLY A 84 18.35 3.92 29.74
CA GLY A 84 19.14 3.00 28.93
C GLY A 84 18.37 1.80 28.40
N GLU A 85 18.12 1.81 27.10
CA GLU A 85 17.96 0.61 26.27
C GLU A 85 18.69 0.86 24.93
N PRO A 86 19.35 -0.14 24.34
CA PRO A 86 19.93 0.00 23.00
C PRO A 86 18.78 0.08 22.00
N SER A 87 18.30 1.30 21.74
CA SER A 87 17.39 1.59 20.65
C SER A 87 18.08 1.14 19.36
N THR A 88 17.59 0.03 18.80
CA THR A 88 17.97 -0.46 17.48
C THR A 88 17.54 0.62 16.50
N SER A 89 18.46 1.52 16.18
CA SER A 89 18.30 2.52 15.14
C SER A 89 17.85 1.78 13.89
N ARG A 90 16.62 2.06 13.44
CA ARG A 90 15.99 1.47 12.26
C ARG A 90 16.61 2.03 10.98
N ALA A 91 17.93 2.18 10.97
CA ALA A 91 18.71 2.65 9.86
C ALA A 91 18.90 1.50 8.88
N LEU A 92 18.67 1.78 7.59
CA LEU A 92 19.00 0.84 6.54
C LEU A 92 20.53 0.61 6.53
N PRO A 93 21.00 -0.62 6.32
CA PRO A 93 22.43 -0.87 6.20
C PRO A 93 22.99 -0.09 4.99
N PRO A 94 24.16 0.56 5.12
CA PRO A 94 24.78 1.24 3.99
C PRO A 94 25.23 0.21 2.94
N LEU A 95 24.99 0.53 1.67
CA LEU A 95 25.32 -0.33 0.54
C LEU A 95 26.31 0.39 -0.42
N PRO A 96 27.54 0.70 0.03
CA PRO A 96 28.46 1.58 -0.71
C PRO A 96 28.95 0.98 -2.04
N HIS A 97 28.91 -0.35 -2.20
CA HIS A 97 29.43 -1.05 -3.37
C HIS A 97 28.47 -1.07 -4.57
N VAL A 98 27.18 -0.74 -4.35
CA VAL A 98 26.15 -0.87 -5.39
C VAL A 98 26.34 0.16 -6.50
N LEU A 99 26.62 1.42 -6.15
CA LEU A 99 26.78 2.48 -7.15
C LEU A 99 28.01 2.29 -8.05
N PRO A 100 29.22 1.96 -7.53
CA PRO A 100 30.36 1.63 -8.37
C PRO A 100 30.09 0.43 -9.29
N ALA A 101 29.52 -0.66 -8.76
CA ALA A 101 29.22 -1.84 -9.54
C ALA A 101 28.21 -1.56 -10.66
N LEU A 102 27.18 -0.76 -10.39
CA LEU A 102 26.18 -0.39 -11.38
C LEU A 102 26.74 0.52 -12.47
N ARG A 103 27.62 1.47 -12.11
CA ARG A 103 28.32 2.32 -13.08
C ARG A 103 29.16 1.48 -14.04
N ASP A 104 29.94 0.54 -13.50
CA ASP A 104 30.85 -0.28 -14.30
C ASP A 104 30.05 -1.26 -15.19
N ALA A 105 28.93 -1.79 -14.70
CA ALA A 105 28.00 -2.59 -15.48
C ALA A 105 27.37 -1.80 -16.64
N LEU A 106 26.95 -0.54 -16.41
CA LEU A 106 26.37 0.30 -17.46
C LEU A 106 27.41 0.74 -18.50
N ALA A 107 28.65 0.99 -18.08
CA ALA A 107 29.73 1.36 -18.99
C ALA A 107 30.10 0.24 -19.97
N SER A 108 29.91 -1.02 -19.57
CA SER A 108 30.14 -2.21 -20.40
C SER A 108 28.89 -2.69 -21.16
N ASP A 109 27.74 -2.07 -20.91
CA ASP A 109 26.47 -2.45 -21.52
C ASP A 109 26.31 -1.83 -22.93
N PRO A 110 26.03 -2.62 -23.98
CA PRO A 110 25.89 -2.12 -25.35
C PRO A 110 24.73 -1.16 -25.58
N PHE A 111 23.68 -1.23 -24.75
CA PHE A 111 22.48 -0.40 -24.88
C PHE A 111 22.63 0.94 -24.15
N TRP A 112 23.21 0.95 -22.94
CA TRP A 112 23.37 2.16 -22.14
C TRP A 112 24.65 2.94 -22.44
N GLY A 113 25.80 2.27 -22.44
CA GLY A 113 27.11 2.88 -22.63
C GLY A 113 27.58 3.80 -21.48
N PRO A 114 28.83 4.30 -21.56
CA PRO A 114 29.47 5.07 -20.50
C PRO A 114 28.89 6.48 -20.32
N ASP A 115 28.35 7.07 -21.38
CA ASP A 115 27.88 8.47 -21.38
C ASP A 115 26.52 8.64 -20.68
N HIS A 116 25.80 7.55 -20.40
CA HIS A 116 24.47 7.62 -19.81
C HIS A 116 24.49 7.76 -18.28
N TRP A 117 25.60 7.38 -17.64
CA TRP A 117 25.73 7.41 -16.18
C TRP A 117 25.53 8.80 -15.55
N PRO A 118 26.16 9.89 -16.03
CA PRO A 118 25.98 11.23 -15.45
C PRO A 118 24.51 11.69 -15.48
N TYR A 119 23.81 11.37 -16.57
CA TYR A 119 22.40 11.67 -16.73
C TYR A 119 21.55 10.89 -15.70
N LEU A 120 21.75 9.58 -15.59
CA LEU A 120 21.02 8.74 -14.64
C LEU A 120 21.26 9.17 -13.19
N LEU A 121 22.51 9.43 -12.83
CA LEU A 121 22.91 9.86 -11.50
C LEU A 121 22.26 11.20 -11.12
N SER A 122 22.25 12.17 -12.03
CA SER A 122 21.58 13.46 -11.83
C SER A 122 20.08 13.29 -11.55
N ARG A 123 19.38 12.54 -12.40
CA ARG A 123 17.93 12.28 -12.25
C ARG A 123 17.61 11.50 -10.98
N ALA A 124 18.43 10.52 -10.63
CA ALA A 124 18.28 9.75 -9.40
C ALA A 124 18.54 10.60 -8.15
N THR A 125 19.49 11.54 -8.20
CA THR A 125 19.78 12.48 -7.10
C THR A 125 18.60 13.42 -6.85
N GLN A 126 17.97 13.93 -7.92
CA GLN A 126 16.75 14.71 -7.83
C GLN A 126 15.60 13.88 -7.23
N LEU A 127 15.46 12.62 -7.66
CA LEU A 127 14.47 11.69 -7.11
C LEU A 127 14.71 11.43 -5.62
N SER A 128 15.94 11.16 -5.19
CA SER A 128 16.26 10.93 -3.78
C SER A 128 15.99 12.16 -2.91
N ALA A 129 16.30 13.36 -3.42
CA ALA A 129 15.98 14.60 -2.71
C ALA A 129 14.47 14.80 -2.57
N GLY A 130 13.70 14.50 -3.62
CA GLY A 130 12.23 14.53 -3.57
C GLY A 130 11.65 13.53 -2.56
N ILE A 131 12.19 12.32 -2.50
CA ILE A 131 11.77 11.30 -1.52
C ILE A 131 12.10 11.76 -0.09
N GLN A 132 13.28 12.33 0.15
CA GLN A 132 13.65 12.90 1.45
C GLN A 132 12.72 14.03 1.88
N ALA A 133 12.40 14.96 0.96
CA ALA A 133 11.44 16.02 1.22
C ALA A 133 10.06 15.44 1.61
N LEU A 134 9.58 14.44 0.87
CA LEU A 134 8.32 13.76 1.19
C LEU A 134 8.35 13.10 2.57
N ILE A 135 9.45 12.42 2.93
CA ILE A 135 9.62 11.83 4.26
C ILE A 135 9.52 12.91 5.34
N THR A 136 10.21 14.04 5.16
CA THR A 136 10.15 15.15 6.13
C THR A 136 8.75 15.75 6.26
N GLU A 137 8.02 15.89 5.15
CA GLU A 137 6.63 16.35 5.17
C GLU A 137 5.71 15.37 5.90
N CYS A 138 5.86 14.07 5.67
CA CYS A 138 5.10 13.05 6.39
C CYS A 138 5.35 13.10 7.90
N VAL A 139 6.61 13.25 8.32
CA VAL A 139 6.97 13.39 9.75
C VAL A 139 6.38 14.68 10.33
N ASN A 140 6.42 15.80 9.60
CA ASN A 140 5.81 17.05 10.03
C ASN A 140 4.28 16.92 10.19
N LEU A 141 3.62 16.25 9.24
CA LEU A 141 2.18 15.97 9.32
C LEU A 141 1.83 15.06 10.51
N GLU A 142 2.63 14.03 10.75
CA GLU A 142 2.45 13.14 11.90
C GLU A 142 2.60 13.89 13.23
N SER A 143 3.56 14.81 13.33
CA SER A 143 3.74 15.69 14.49
C SER A 143 2.54 16.63 14.71
N LEU A 144 1.98 17.20 13.64
CA LEU A 144 0.83 18.10 13.72
C LEU A 144 -0.46 17.36 14.13
N VAL A 145 -0.61 16.11 13.71
CA VAL A 145 -1.75 15.26 14.07
C VAL A 145 -1.61 14.70 15.48
N SER A 146 -0.39 14.39 15.92
CA SER A 146 -0.11 13.81 17.24
C SER A 146 -0.03 14.83 18.36
N SER A 147 0.09 16.13 18.06
CA SER A 147 0.03 17.19 19.07
C SER A 147 -1.40 17.31 19.61
N PRO A 148 -1.65 17.08 20.92
CA PRO A 148 -2.97 17.23 21.49
C PRO A 148 -3.43 18.69 21.30
N VAL A 149 -4.68 18.85 20.86
CA VAL A 149 -5.39 20.14 20.75
C VAL A 149 -5.70 20.69 22.16
N ALA A 150 -4.69 20.82 23.01
CA ALA A 150 -4.82 21.36 24.36
C ALA A 150 -4.58 22.88 24.38
N ASP A 151 -3.89 23.44 23.39
CA ASP A 151 -3.37 24.81 23.49
C ASP A 151 -3.97 25.83 22.51
N ARG A 152 -5.06 25.45 21.82
CA ARG A 152 -5.78 26.41 20.95
C ARG A 152 -6.64 27.41 21.75
N THR A 153 -6.82 27.19 23.05
CA THR A 153 -7.48 28.11 23.98
C THR A 153 -6.54 29.12 24.65
N ALA A 154 -5.22 28.93 24.60
CA ALA A 154 -4.26 29.86 25.22
C ALA A 154 -3.84 31.03 24.31
N PHE A 155 -4.04 30.93 22.99
CA PHE A 155 -3.67 31.97 22.02
C PHE A 155 -4.75 33.04 21.75
N ILE A 156 -5.91 32.99 22.41
CA ILE A 156 -6.94 34.05 22.36
C ILE A 156 -6.84 34.96 23.60
N GLY A 157 -5.62 35.17 24.11
CA GLY A 157 -5.32 36.10 25.21
C GLY A 157 -4.61 37.39 24.78
N GLY A 158 -4.42 37.61 23.47
CA GLY A 158 -3.63 38.71 22.93
C GLY A 158 -4.45 39.68 22.06
N LYS A 159 -4.80 40.82 22.65
CA LYS A 159 -5.40 42.03 22.05
C LYS A 159 -5.04 42.27 20.56
N ARG A 160 -6.03 42.17 19.65
CA ARG A 160 -6.57 43.28 18.81
C ARG A 160 -7.39 42.78 17.60
N SER A 161 -8.67 43.19 17.60
CA SER A 161 -9.53 43.62 16.47
C SER A 161 -9.71 42.70 15.25
N PHE A 162 -10.90 42.12 15.08
CA PHE A 162 -11.84 42.46 13.98
C PHE A 162 -13.19 41.72 14.17
N THR A 163 -14.22 42.50 14.46
CA THR A 163 -15.68 42.27 14.26
C THR A 163 -16.25 40.85 14.26
N THR A 164 -16.83 40.45 15.40
CA THR A 164 -17.94 39.47 15.48
C THR A 164 -19.09 40.07 16.30
N PRO A 165 -20.35 40.07 15.82
CA PRO A 165 -21.49 40.42 16.65
C PRO A 165 -21.82 39.26 17.58
N GLY A 166 -22.15 39.60 18.83
CA GLY A 166 -22.14 38.68 19.97
C GLY A 166 -23.32 37.72 20.08
N LEU A 167 -23.19 36.79 21.02
CA LEU A 167 -24.14 36.68 22.12
C LEU A 167 -23.45 36.09 23.37
N GLN A 168 -24.02 36.46 24.52
CA GLN A 168 -23.43 36.50 25.84
C GLN A 168 -23.35 35.15 26.57
N TYR A 169 -22.55 35.22 27.63
CA TYR A 169 -22.15 34.25 28.64
C TYR A 169 -23.26 33.90 29.67
N MET A 170 -22.98 32.89 30.50
CA MET A 170 -23.59 32.43 31.79
C MET A 170 -24.26 31.06 31.65
N ASP A 171 -24.11 30.03 32.50
CA ASP A 171 -23.29 29.68 33.67
C ASP A 171 -23.59 28.17 33.95
N ALA A 172 -22.80 27.53 34.82
CA ALA A 172 -23.08 26.30 35.59
C ALA A 172 -22.75 24.88 35.02
N GLN A 173 -21.70 24.32 35.64
CA GLN A 173 -21.54 22.94 36.16
C GLN A 173 -21.23 21.74 35.22
N PRO A 174 -20.47 20.74 35.74
CA PRO A 174 -19.75 19.75 34.95
C PRO A 174 -20.62 18.50 34.71
N GLU A 175 -20.84 18.17 33.45
CA GLU A 175 -21.00 16.79 33.05
C GLU A 175 -20.03 16.54 31.89
N GLU A 176 -19.27 15.45 31.99
CA GLU A 176 -18.48 14.88 30.91
C GLU A 176 -19.39 14.45 29.74
N LYS A 177 -19.91 15.42 29.00
CA LYS A 177 -20.47 15.20 27.68
C LYS A 177 -19.39 15.62 26.71
N GLY A 178 -18.65 14.62 26.23
CA GLY A 178 -17.66 14.79 25.18
C GLY A 178 -18.16 15.73 24.09
N VAL A 179 -17.27 16.61 23.62
CA VAL A 179 -17.60 17.64 22.63
C VAL A 179 -18.23 16.97 21.41
N LYS A 180 -19.49 17.30 21.12
CA LYS A 180 -20.18 16.81 19.92
C LYS A 180 -19.53 17.44 18.69
N LEU A 181 -18.50 16.78 18.16
CA LEU A 181 -17.84 17.16 16.93
C LEU A 181 -18.83 17.09 15.77
N ARG A 182 -19.17 18.26 15.22
CA ARG A 182 -20.06 18.36 14.07
C ARG A 182 -19.32 17.82 12.86
N LYS A 183 -19.86 16.78 12.22
CA LYS A 183 -19.30 16.21 10.99
C LYS A 183 -19.04 17.29 9.95
N SER A 184 -17.82 17.36 9.42
CA SER A 184 -17.44 18.32 8.39
C SER A 184 -18.25 18.09 7.10
N LYS A 185 -18.30 19.10 6.21
CA LYS A 185 -18.96 18.97 4.90
C LYS A 185 -18.34 17.82 4.08
N LEU A 186 -17.02 17.65 4.18
CA LEU A 186 -16.29 16.55 3.53
C LEU A 186 -16.70 15.18 4.11
N ALA A 187 -16.74 15.05 5.44
CA ALA A 187 -17.13 13.81 6.10
C ALA A 187 -18.58 13.42 5.76
N LYS A 188 -19.49 14.41 5.68
CA LYS A 188 -20.86 14.18 5.20
C LYS A 188 -20.90 13.70 3.75
N ARG A 189 -20.02 14.23 2.90
CA ARG A 189 -19.88 13.81 1.50
C ARG A 189 -19.33 12.39 1.39
N GLN A 190 -18.29 12.05 2.15
CA GLN A 190 -17.72 10.70 2.19
C GLN A 190 -18.76 9.67 2.65
N LEU A 191 -19.49 9.96 3.73
CA LEU A 191 -20.53 9.07 4.24
C LEU A 191 -21.72 8.92 3.28
N ARG A 192 -22.00 9.95 2.48
CA ARG A 192 -22.98 9.87 1.40
C ARG A 192 -22.47 9.00 0.24
N LEU A 193 -21.22 9.17 -0.16
CA LEU A 193 -20.60 8.37 -1.23
C LEU A 193 -20.53 6.89 -0.86
N GLU A 194 -20.14 6.58 0.38
CA GLU A 194 -20.12 5.20 0.91
C GLU A 194 -21.53 4.56 0.85
N ARG A 195 -22.57 5.33 1.20
CA ARG A 195 -23.95 4.85 1.09
C ARG A 195 -24.36 4.60 -0.36
N GLU A 196 -24.01 5.51 -1.27
CA GLU A 196 -24.28 5.38 -2.71
C GLU A 196 -23.54 4.16 -3.29
N GLU A 197 -22.30 3.89 -2.86
CA GLU A 197 -21.51 2.72 -3.24
C GLU A 197 -22.18 1.42 -2.79
N ILE A 198 -22.59 1.34 -1.51
CA ILE A 198 -23.31 0.17 -0.98
C ILE A 198 -24.59 -0.10 -1.76
N ASP A 199 -25.35 0.95 -2.11
CA ASP A 199 -26.58 0.81 -2.89
C ASP A 199 -26.30 0.34 -4.33
N LEU A 200 -25.21 0.82 -4.97
CA LEU A 200 -24.79 0.34 -6.28
C LEU A 200 -24.34 -1.13 -6.23
N MET A 201 -23.52 -1.51 -5.26
CA MET A 201 -23.10 -2.90 -5.05
C MET A 201 -24.29 -3.82 -4.84
N ARG A 202 -25.26 -3.41 -4.02
CA ARG A 202 -26.52 -4.15 -3.82
C ARG A 202 -27.27 -4.33 -5.14
N ARG A 203 -27.41 -3.29 -5.96
CA ARG A 203 -28.10 -3.39 -7.27
C ARG A 203 -27.38 -4.33 -8.22
N VAL A 204 -26.06 -4.27 -8.30
CA VAL A 204 -25.24 -5.16 -9.14
C VAL A 204 -25.37 -6.60 -8.66
N ALA A 205 -25.25 -6.84 -7.35
CA ALA A 205 -25.49 -8.15 -6.75
C ALA A 205 -26.89 -8.67 -7.11
N MET A 206 -27.93 -7.84 -6.94
CA MET A 206 -29.30 -8.20 -7.30
C MET A 206 -29.48 -8.53 -8.79
N GLN A 207 -28.82 -7.80 -9.70
CA GLN A 207 -28.87 -8.06 -11.14
C GLN A 207 -28.14 -9.35 -11.52
N CYS A 208 -26.97 -9.60 -10.94
CA CYS A 208 -26.23 -10.85 -11.12
C CYS A 208 -27.02 -12.05 -10.58
N TRP A 209 -27.61 -11.90 -9.39
CA TRP A 209 -28.42 -12.92 -8.74
C TRP A 209 -29.77 -13.13 -9.44
N ALA A 210 -30.35 -12.09 -10.03
CA ALA A 210 -31.59 -12.23 -10.79
C ALA A 210 -31.41 -13.07 -12.07
N LYS A 211 -30.21 -13.03 -12.66
CA LYS A 211 -29.81 -13.84 -13.81
C LYS A 211 -29.32 -15.25 -13.44
N ALA A 212 -29.00 -15.51 -12.17
CA ALA A 212 -28.66 -16.83 -11.70
C ALA A 212 -29.90 -17.74 -11.70
N LYS A 213 -29.76 -18.97 -12.23
CA LYS A 213 -30.82 -20.01 -12.21
C LYS A 213 -30.94 -20.62 -10.80
N LEU A 214 -31.34 -19.81 -9.82
CA LEU A 214 -31.59 -20.27 -8.46
C LEU A 214 -33.07 -20.68 -8.28
N PRO A 215 -33.35 -21.76 -7.54
CA PRO A 215 -34.70 -22.14 -7.15
C PRO A 215 -35.43 -20.99 -6.43
N LYS A 216 -36.70 -20.75 -6.77
CA LYS A 216 -37.47 -19.59 -6.27
C LYS A 216 -37.58 -19.51 -4.74
N GLY A 217 -37.56 -20.65 -4.04
CA GLY A 217 -37.62 -20.71 -2.58
C GLY A 217 -36.38 -20.12 -1.91
N LEU A 218 -35.18 -20.54 -2.34
CA LEU A 218 -33.90 -20.04 -1.83
C LEU A 218 -33.72 -18.54 -2.11
N ARG A 219 -34.26 -18.08 -3.23
CA ARG A 219 -34.23 -16.67 -3.65
C ARG A 219 -35.08 -15.77 -2.73
N GLY A 220 -36.22 -16.23 -2.24
CA GLY A 220 -37.07 -15.46 -1.32
C GLY A 220 -36.46 -15.32 0.08
N GLU A 221 -35.80 -16.37 0.55
CA GLU A 221 -35.17 -16.44 1.88
C GLU A 221 -33.92 -15.55 1.97
N MET A 222 -33.03 -15.60 0.96
CA MET A 222 -31.81 -14.79 0.95
C MET A 222 -32.04 -13.30 0.66
N LEU A 223 -33.15 -12.94 0.00
CA LEU A 223 -33.53 -11.54 -0.28
C LEU A 223 -34.29 -10.87 0.87
N GLY A 224 -34.47 -11.55 2.00
CA GLY A 224 -35.21 -11.01 3.14
C GLY A 224 -36.70 -10.77 2.85
N GLN A 225 -37.24 -11.36 1.77
CA GLN A 225 -38.66 -11.27 1.41
C GLN A 225 -39.53 -12.29 2.14
N GLY A 226 -38.90 -13.23 2.87
CA GLY A 226 -39.59 -14.24 3.69
C GLY A 226 -40.00 -13.77 5.10
N GLY A 227 -39.72 -12.52 5.47
CA GLY A 227 -40.18 -11.94 6.74
C GLY A 227 -41.57 -11.32 6.61
N ASP A 228 -42.44 -11.59 7.60
CA ASP A 228 -43.86 -11.24 7.75
C ASP A 228 -44.21 -9.72 7.69
N ASP A 229 -43.28 -8.86 7.24
CA ASP A 229 -43.43 -7.40 7.19
C ASP A 229 -43.83 -6.84 5.81
N SER A 230 -44.20 -7.70 4.86
CA SER A 230 -44.55 -7.33 3.48
C SER A 230 -45.88 -6.56 3.31
N LYS A 231 -46.50 -6.05 4.39
CA LYS A 231 -47.78 -5.33 4.34
C LYS A 231 -47.71 -3.82 4.06
N ARG A 232 -46.53 -3.22 3.84
CA ARG A 232 -46.43 -1.81 3.41
C ARG A 232 -46.02 -1.67 1.94
N ARG A 233 -46.91 -2.07 1.05
CA ARG A 233 -46.92 -1.56 -0.33
C ARG A 233 -47.38 -0.10 -0.31
N ARG A 234 -46.47 0.85 -0.53
CA ARG A 234 -46.85 2.20 -1.00
C ARG A 234 -46.77 2.19 -2.52
N SER A 235 -47.91 2.39 -3.17
CA SER A 235 -48.00 2.56 -4.61
C SER A 235 -47.26 3.83 -5.03
N LEU A 236 -46.30 3.70 -5.94
CA LEU A 236 -45.79 4.82 -6.72
C LEU A 236 -46.71 5.00 -7.94
N THR A 237 -47.73 5.83 -7.79
CA THR A 237 -48.33 6.54 -8.92
C THR A 237 -47.41 7.70 -9.27
N CYS A 238 -46.84 7.68 -10.48
CA CYS A 238 -46.17 8.82 -11.10
C CYS A 238 -47.22 9.78 -11.69
N PRO A 239 -46.95 11.10 -11.77
CA PRO A 239 -47.37 11.89 -12.91
C PRO A 239 -46.50 11.60 -14.14
#